data_AF-A0A1J7B989-F1
#
_entry.id   AF-A0A1J7B989-F1
#
_cell.length_a   1.000
_cell.length_b   1.000
_cell.length_c   1.000
_cell.angle_alpha   90.00
_cell.angle_beta   90.00
_cell.angle_gamma   90.00
#
_symmetry.space_group_name_H-M   'P 1'
#
loop_
_entity.id
_entity.type
_entity.pdbx_description
1 polymer ?
#
loop_
_entity_poly.entity_id
_entity_poly.type
_entity_poly.pdbx_seq_one_letter_code
_entity_poly.pdbx_strand_id
1 'polypeptide(L)'
;MEFRRGQRITLVHTDDPHTELRPGTAGTVLRFDEDQQVLSVKWDDGSTLAMLLDEGDEVSLLDNPHNMSAPSETLAPNLRNDRGHGRGR
;
A
#
# COMPACT_ATOMS: atom_id res chain seq x y z
N MET A 1 2.06 4.23 -18.96
CA MET A 1 2.58 4.45 -17.60
C MET A 1 4.00 3.92 -17.58
N GLU A 2 4.99 4.69 -17.16
CA GLU A 2 6.37 4.19 -17.10
C GLU A 2 6.71 3.78 -15.67
N PHE A 3 7.14 2.53 -15.48
CA PHE A 3 7.70 2.06 -14.21
C PHE A 3 9.23 2.11 -14.27
N ARG A 4 9.83 2.70 -13.23
CA ARG A 4 11.28 2.83 -13.08
C ARG A 4 11.77 1.91 -11.99
N ARG A 5 12.94 1.30 -12.22
CA ARG A 5 13.64 0.51 -11.21
C ARG A 5 13.82 1.30 -9.91
N GLY A 6 13.49 0.69 -8.79
CA GLY A 6 13.55 1.28 -7.46
C GLY A 6 12.28 2.01 -7.03
N GLN A 7 11.28 2.20 -7.91
CA GLN A 7 9.99 2.73 -7.49
C GLN A 7 9.28 1.77 -6.55
N ARG A 8 8.55 2.36 -5.60
CA ARG A 8 7.67 1.64 -4.69
C ARG A 8 6.27 1.57 -5.30
N ILE A 9 5.68 0.39 -5.21
CA ILE A 9 4.34 0.10 -5.70
C ILE A 9 3.58 -0.71 -4.66
N THR A 10 2.26 -0.79 -4.83
CA THR A 10 1.38 -1.69 -4.08
C THR A 10 0.61 -2.54 -5.07
N LEU A 11 0.47 -3.83 -4.77
CA LEU A 11 -0.43 -4.70 -5.51
C LEU A 11 -1.88 -4.24 -5.29
N VAL A 12 -2.60 -3.93 -6.36
CA VAL A 12 -4.03 -3.60 -6.31
C VAL A 12 -4.86 -4.86 -6.54
N HIS A 13 -4.50 -5.66 -7.54
CA HIS A 13 -5.22 -6.86 -7.90
C HIS A 13 -4.30 -7.85 -8.65
N THR A 14 -4.56 -9.14 -8.46
CA THR A 14 -4.00 -10.24 -9.27
C THR A 14 -5.07 -11.33 -9.36
N ASP A 15 -5.21 -11.93 -10.54
CA ASP A 15 -6.09 -13.09 -10.76
C ASP A 15 -5.34 -14.42 -10.62
N ASP A 16 -4.02 -14.39 -10.42
CA ASP A 16 -3.21 -15.60 -10.33
C ASP A 16 -3.58 -16.43 -9.08
N PRO A 17 -4.13 -17.64 -9.24
CA PRO A 17 -4.55 -18.47 -8.10
C PRO A 17 -3.36 -19.22 -7.48
N HIS A 18 -2.15 -19.05 -8.01
CA HIS A 18 -0.95 -19.78 -7.63
C HIS A 18 0.03 -18.95 -6.80
N THR A 19 -0.23 -17.65 -6.64
CA THR A 19 0.54 -16.74 -5.82
C THR A 19 -0.08 -16.56 -4.43
N GLU A 20 0.77 -16.47 -3.42
CA GLU A 20 0.37 -16.08 -2.07
C GLU A 20 0.34 -14.55 -1.90
N LEU A 21 0.72 -13.81 -2.94
CA LEU A 21 0.78 -12.35 -2.93
C LEU A 21 -0.62 -11.75 -2.78
N ARG A 22 -0.80 -10.93 -1.75
CA ARG A 22 -2.12 -10.35 -1.42
C ARG A 22 -2.22 -8.90 -1.88
N PRO A 23 -3.39 -8.46 -2.38
CA PRO A 23 -3.66 -7.04 -2.57
C PRO A 23 -3.29 -6.21 -1.33
N GLY A 24 -2.68 -5.05 -1.53
CA GLY A 24 -2.11 -4.22 -0.47
C GLY A 24 -0.65 -4.53 -0.14
N THR A 25 -0.08 -5.64 -0.62
CA THR A 25 1.35 -5.93 -0.45
C THR A 25 2.18 -4.93 -1.25
N ALA A 26 3.12 -4.28 -0.59
CA ALA A 26 4.02 -3.34 -1.23
C ALA A 26 5.24 -4.05 -1.83
N GLY A 27 5.83 -3.44 -2.85
CA GLY A 27 6.99 -3.99 -3.54
C GLY A 27 7.85 -2.90 -4.17
N THR A 28 9.04 -3.31 -4.60
CA THR A 28 10.02 -2.47 -5.29
C THR A 28 10.21 -2.96 -6.71
N VAL A 29 10.03 -2.06 -7.68
CA VAL A 29 10.22 -2.37 -9.11
C VAL A 29 11.69 -2.75 -9.36
N LEU A 30 11.90 -3.91 -9.99
CA LEU A 30 13.21 -4.36 -10.43
C LEU A 30 13.45 -4.01 -11.91
N ARG A 31 12.44 -4.27 -12.75
CA ARG A 31 12.47 -4.02 -14.20
C ARG A 31 11.05 -3.94 -14.73
N PHE A 32 10.84 -3.10 -15.74
CA PHE A 32 9.64 -3.07 -16.54
C PHE A 32 9.99 -3.38 -17.99
N ASP A 33 9.22 -4.26 -18.63
CA ASP A 33 9.30 -4.57 -20.04
C ASP A 33 8.05 -4.01 -20.73
N GLU A 34 8.22 -2.92 -21.48
CA GLU A 34 7.11 -2.18 -22.09
C GLU A 34 6.46 -2.92 -23.26
N ASP A 35 7.22 -3.75 -23.97
CA ASP A 35 6.70 -4.52 -25.11
C ASP A 35 5.77 -5.64 -24.63
N GLN A 36 6.15 -6.30 -23.54
CA GLN A 36 5.39 -7.42 -22.97
C GLN A 36 4.40 -6.99 -21.87
N GLN A 37 4.42 -5.72 -21.45
CA GLN A 37 3.68 -5.23 -20.29
C GLN A 37 3.95 -6.04 -19.02
N VAL A 38 5.22 -6.47 -18.84
CA VAL A 38 5.64 -7.29 -17.69
C VAL A 38 6.44 -6.46 -16.70
N LEU A 39 5.98 -6.42 -15.45
CA LEU A 39 6.63 -5.68 -14.36
C LEU A 39 7.24 -6.64 -13.35
N SER A 40 8.57 -6.78 -13.34
CA SER A 40 9.28 -7.56 -12.33
C SER A 40 9.42 -6.79 -11.02
N VAL A 41 8.99 -7.39 -9.90
CA VAL A 41 8.93 -6.72 -8.60
C VAL A 41 9.53 -7.62 -7.50
N LYS A 42 10.28 -7.00 -6.60
CA LYS A 42 10.62 -7.60 -5.31
C LYS A 42 9.58 -7.15 -4.28
N TRP A 43 8.75 -8.08 -3.83
CA TRP A 43 7.68 -7.82 -2.87
C TRP A 43 8.22 -7.86 -1.43
N ASP A 44 7.60 -7.10 -0.54
CA ASP A 44 8.03 -7.00 0.86
C ASP A 44 7.79 -8.28 1.67
N ASP A 45 6.86 -9.14 1.21
CA ASP A 45 6.65 -10.48 1.76
C ASP A 45 7.85 -11.42 1.50
N GLY A 46 8.82 -10.98 0.71
CA GLY A 46 10.06 -11.72 0.39
C GLY A 46 10.05 -12.37 -0.99
N SER A 47 8.87 -12.51 -1.59
CA SER A 47 8.68 -13.03 -2.94
C SER A 47 9.26 -12.11 -4.03
N THR A 48 9.72 -12.70 -5.12
CA THR A 48 10.08 -11.98 -6.35
C THR A 48 9.19 -12.51 -7.46
N LEU A 49 8.24 -11.69 -7.90
CA LEU A 49 7.20 -12.09 -8.85
C LEU A 49 6.97 -10.97 -9.87
N ALA A 50 6.72 -11.36 -11.11
CA ALA A 50 6.37 -10.42 -12.17
C ALA A 50 4.85 -10.27 -12.27
N MET A 51 4.40 -9.05 -12.54
CA MET A 51 3.00 -8.72 -12.81
C MET A 51 2.79 -8.57 -14.32
N LEU A 52 1.71 -9.15 -14.81
CA LEU A 52 1.30 -9.17 -16.21
C LEU A 52 0.20 -8.13 -16.39
N LEU A 53 0.59 -6.89 -16.69
CA LEU A 53 -0.33 -5.73 -16.67
C LEU A 53 -1.39 -5.77 -17.78
N ASP A 54 -1.16 -6.59 -18.81
CA ASP A 54 -2.14 -6.85 -19.89
C ASP A 54 -3.05 -8.05 -19.59
N GLU A 55 -2.70 -8.89 -18.59
CA GLU A 55 -3.41 -10.13 -18.23
C GLU A 55 -4.20 -10.00 -16.91
N GLY A 56 -4.52 -8.77 -16.50
CA GLY A 56 -5.40 -8.50 -15.37
C GLY A 56 -4.70 -8.17 -14.06
N ASP A 57 -3.37 -8.25 -13.97
CA ASP A 57 -2.66 -7.74 -12.79
C ASP A 57 -2.70 -6.22 -12.75
N GLU A 58 -2.95 -5.67 -11.57
CA GLU A 58 -3.00 -4.22 -11.34
C GLU A 58 -2.09 -3.81 -10.19
N VAL A 59 -1.31 -2.76 -10.41
CA VAL A 59 -0.44 -2.15 -9.39
C VAL A 59 -0.62 -0.64 -9.37
N SER A 60 -0.38 -0.05 -8.21
CA SER A 60 -0.39 1.41 -8.05
C SER A 60 0.94 1.91 -7.50
N LEU A 61 1.41 3.06 -8.01
CA LEU A 61 2.61 3.72 -7.49
C LEU A 61 2.38 4.13 -6.04
N LEU A 62 3.24 3.65 -5.15
CA LEU A 62 3.29 4.07 -3.76
C LEU A 62 4.18 5.32 -3.67
N ASP A 63 3.71 6.42 -4.27
CA ASP A 63 4.27 7.74 -4.01
C ASP A 63 3.81 8.12 -2.60
N ASN A 64 4.71 8.16 -1.62
CA ASN A 64 4.27 8.51 -0.26
C ASN A 64 5.23 9.48 0.43
N PRO A 65 4.64 10.59 0.89
CA PRO A 65 4.63 10.78 2.34
C PRO A 65 3.24 10.94 3.01
N HIS A 66 2.08 10.76 2.34
CA HIS A 66 0.77 11.10 2.98
C HIS A 66 -0.46 10.18 2.77
N ASN A 67 -0.34 9.04 2.10
CA ASN A 67 -1.48 8.17 1.75
C ASN A 67 -1.51 6.81 2.46
N MET A 68 -0.73 6.60 3.52
CA MET A 68 -1.16 5.70 4.60
C MET A 68 -2.22 6.44 5.42
N SER A 69 -3.42 6.60 4.87
CA SER A 69 -4.61 6.75 5.71
C SER A 69 -4.68 5.49 6.55
N ALA A 70 -4.19 5.60 7.79
CA ALA A 70 -4.49 4.69 8.87
C ALA A 70 -5.99 4.38 8.85
N PRO A 71 -6.42 3.18 9.26
CA PRO A 71 -7.83 2.89 9.39
C PRO A 71 -8.41 3.94 10.33
N SER A 72 -9.35 4.74 9.83
CA SER A 72 -10.21 5.53 10.70
C SER A 72 -11.19 4.57 11.38
N GLU A 73 -10.68 3.70 12.23
CA GLU A 73 -11.48 2.92 13.16
C GLU A 73 -11.35 3.54 14.55
N THR A 74 -12.42 4.21 14.94
CA THR A 74 -13.07 4.08 16.24
C THR A 74 -12.17 4.10 17.47
N LEU A 75 -12.14 5.25 18.14
CA LEU A 75 -12.05 5.32 19.60
C LEU A 75 -12.77 6.60 20.06
N ALA A 76 -14.09 6.52 20.15
CA ALA A 76 -14.74 7.20 21.26
C ALA A 76 -14.47 6.35 22.51
N PRO A 77 -13.87 6.96 23.54
CA PRO A 77 -14.51 6.85 24.84
C PRO A 77 -14.73 8.24 25.43
N ASN A 78 -15.98 8.46 25.84
CA ASN A 78 -16.34 9.39 26.89
C ASN A 78 -15.38 9.23 28.09
N LEU A 79 -14.93 10.35 28.66
CA LEU A 79 -15.05 10.69 30.10
C LEU A 79 -13.97 11.69 30.53
N ARG A 80 -14.39 12.61 31.43
CA ARG A 80 -13.64 13.46 32.37
C ARG A 80 -13.56 14.94 31.96
N ASN A 81 -13.94 15.91 32.79
CA ASN A 81 -14.44 15.87 34.16
C ASN A 81 -15.04 17.25 34.47
N ASP A 82 -16.21 17.25 35.09
CA ASP A 82 -16.55 18.25 36.10
C ASP A 82 -15.40 18.37 37.11
N ARG A 83 -14.92 19.59 37.35
CA ARG A 83 -14.34 19.98 38.63
C ARG A 83 -14.39 21.49 38.81
N GLY A 84 -15.14 21.89 39.83
CA GLY A 84 -15.40 23.27 40.20
C GLY A 84 -14.29 23.98 40.96
N HIS A 85 -14.64 25.22 41.31
CA HIS A 85 -14.17 26.05 42.41
C HIS A 85 -12.67 26.29 42.64
N GLY A 86 -12.30 27.58 42.57
CA GLY A 86 -11.15 28.14 43.29
C GLY A 86 -11.20 29.67 43.28
N ARG A 87 -11.44 30.28 44.43
CA ARG A 87 -11.50 31.73 44.70
C ARG A 87 -10.13 32.41 44.54
N GLY A 88 -10.15 33.71 44.24
CA GLY A 88 -9.17 34.64 44.82
C GLY A 88 -8.69 35.76 43.91
N ARG A 89 -9.31 36.95 44.02
CA ARG A 89 -8.72 38.16 44.61
C ARG A 89 -9.78 39.26 44.67
#